data_AF-A0A8J5YIA1-F1
#
_entry.id   AF-A0A8J5YIA1-F1
#
_cell.length_a   1.000
_cell.length_b   1.000
_cell.length_c   1.000
_cell.angle_alpha   90.00
_cell.angle_beta   90.00
_cell.angle_gamma   90.00
#
_symmetry.space_group_name_H-M   'P 1'
#
loop_
_entity.id
_entity.type
_entity.pdbx_description
1 polymer ?
#
loop_
_entity_poly.entity_id
_entity_poly.type
_entity_poly.pdbx_seq_one_letter_code
_entity_poly.pdbx_strand_id
1 'polypeptide(L)'
;MGATRVIETLVLSLLVFLSGSSATQRQKTRAGPRMPCKQMVFYFHDILYNGENAKNATSAIVGAPAWGNRTILAGQNHFGNVVVFDDPITLDNNLHSIPVGRAQGFYLYDRKDYFTAWLGFSFFFQLYSAQG
;
A
#
# COMPACT_ATOMS: atom_id res chain seq x y z
N MET A 1 19.87 67.38 -20.65
CA MET A 1 19.59 67.34 -19.19
C MET A 1 18.38 66.50 -18.79
N GLY A 2 17.39 66.25 -19.68
CA GLY A 2 16.22 65.41 -19.34
C GLY A 2 16.50 63.89 -19.28
N ALA A 3 17.30 63.35 -20.20
CA ALA A 3 17.56 61.91 -20.30
C ALA A 3 18.31 61.33 -19.09
N THR A 4 19.27 62.07 -18.51
CA THR A 4 20.02 61.65 -17.31
C THR A 4 19.11 61.53 -16.09
N ARG A 5 18.12 62.43 -15.93
CA ARG A 5 17.16 62.34 -14.81
C ARG A 5 16.21 61.16 -14.94
N VAL A 6 15.82 60.79 -16.16
CA VAL A 6 14.98 59.61 -16.41
C VAL A 6 15.75 58.32 -16.07
N ILE A 7 17.03 58.25 -16.44
CA ILE A 7 17.90 57.11 -16.12
C ILE A 7 18.08 57.00 -14.60
N GLU A 8 18.35 58.10 -13.90
CA GLU A 8 18.47 58.11 -12.43
C GLU A 8 17.18 57.62 -11.76
N THR A 9 16.01 58.07 -12.22
CA THR A 9 14.72 57.61 -11.67
C THR A 9 14.45 56.13 -11.94
N LEU A 10 14.84 55.61 -13.11
CA LEU A 10 14.70 54.18 -13.43
C LEU A 10 15.63 53.32 -12.58
N VAL A 11 16.88 53.77 -12.37
CA VAL A 11 17.86 53.08 -11.51
C VAL A 11 17.39 53.07 -10.06
N LEU A 12 16.91 54.21 -9.54
CA LEU A 12 16.34 54.30 -8.19
C LEU A 12 15.11 53.40 -8.03
N SER A 13 14.22 53.37 -9.02
CA SER A 13 13.05 52.49 -9.00
C SER A 13 13.46 51.01 -8.96
N LEU A 14 14.44 50.61 -9.78
CA LEU A 14 14.97 49.24 -9.80
C LEU A 14 15.60 48.83 -8.46
N LEU A 15 16.34 49.74 -7.80
CA LEU A 15 16.96 49.48 -6.50
C LEU A 15 15.92 49.30 -5.37
N VAL A 16 14.80 50.02 -5.43
CA VAL A 16 13.68 49.83 -4.48
C VAL A 16 12.99 48.48 -4.71
N PHE A 17 12.79 48.06 -5.96
CA PHE A 17 12.21 46.74 -6.26
C PHE A 17 13.09 45.57 -5.79
N LEU A 18 14.42 45.72 -5.84
CA LEU A 18 15.37 44.68 -5.40
C LEU A 18 15.49 44.57 -3.87
N SER A 19 15.12 45.61 -3.12
CA SER A 19 15.26 45.65 -1.65
C SER A 19 14.06 45.01 -0.91
N GLY A 20 12.99 44.63 -1.62
CA GLY A 20 11.69 44.29 -1.04
C GLY A 20 11.43 42.83 -0.66
N SER A 21 12.36 41.90 -0.88
CA SER A 21 12.08 40.46 -0.72
C SER A 21 12.92 39.80 0.37
N SER A 22 12.71 40.21 1.63
CA SER A 22 13.08 39.38 2.78
C SER A 22 12.03 38.29 2.95
N ALA A 23 12.12 37.24 2.14
CA ALA A 23 11.43 36.00 2.42
C ALA A 23 12.01 35.45 3.73
N THR A 24 11.31 35.66 4.84
CA THR A 24 11.64 34.99 6.08
C THR A 24 11.46 33.50 5.82
N GLN A 25 12.58 32.80 5.63
CA GLN A 25 12.59 31.35 5.62
C GLN A 25 12.23 30.94 7.04
N ARG A 26 10.91 30.82 7.30
CA ARG A 26 10.39 30.15 8.49
C ARG A 26 11.14 28.84 8.52
N GLN A 27 12.06 28.70 9.47
CA GLN A 27 12.71 27.42 9.73
C GLN A 27 11.55 26.47 9.99
N LYS A 28 11.18 25.68 8.98
CA LYS A 28 10.40 24.48 9.21
C LYS A 28 11.27 23.70 10.17
N THR A 29 10.93 23.73 11.45
CA THR A 29 11.39 22.74 12.40
C THR A 29 11.21 21.43 11.65
N ARG A 30 12.34 20.79 11.29
CA ARG A 30 12.30 19.50 10.63
C ARG A 30 11.61 18.60 11.64
N ALA A 31 10.31 18.40 11.47
CA ALA A 31 9.56 17.45 12.27
C ALA A 31 10.36 16.16 12.18
N GLY A 32 10.80 15.65 13.33
CA GLY A 32 11.55 14.40 13.38
C GLY A 32 10.78 13.29 12.66
N PRO A 33 11.42 12.13 12.42
CA PRO A 33 10.77 11.01 11.75
C PRO A 33 9.39 10.77 12.37
N ARG A 34 8.33 10.89 11.57
CA ARG A 34 6.96 10.65 12.06
C ARG A 34 6.85 9.16 12.37
N MET A 35 6.83 8.83 13.65
CA MET A 35 6.58 7.46 14.11
C MET A 35 5.09 7.12 13.93
N PRO A 36 4.75 5.85 13.65
CA PRO A 36 3.35 5.45 13.59
C PRO A 36 2.69 5.62 14.97
N CYS A 37 1.51 6.26 15.01
CA CYS A 37 0.74 6.42 16.25
C CYS A 37 0.21 5.08 16.79
N LYS A 38 0.12 4.07 15.91
CA LYS A 38 -0.29 2.71 16.24
C LYS A 38 0.46 1.73 15.35
N GLN A 39 1.03 0.70 15.96
CA GLN A 39 1.55 -0.48 15.28
C GLN A 39 0.59 -1.63 15.53
N MET A 40 0.27 -2.37 14.47
CA MET A 40 -0.58 -3.56 14.53
C MET A 40 0.15 -4.70 13.84
N VAL A 41 0.12 -5.88 14.45
CA VAL A 41 0.77 -7.09 13.93
C VAL A 41 -0.27 -8.19 13.94
N PHE A 42 -0.52 -8.78 12.78
CA PHE A 42 -1.49 -9.84 12.57
C PHE A 42 -0.91 -10.87 11.60
N TYR A 43 -1.49 -12.06 11.61
CA TYR A 43 -1.17 -13.15 10.69
C TYR A 43 -2.44 -13.48 9.92
N PHE A 44 -2.47 -13.24 8.60
CA PHE A 44 -3.56 -13.72 7.74
C PHE A 44 -3.18 -15.08 7.16
N HIS A 45 -4.14 -15.99 7.09
CA HIS A 45 -3.89 -17.38 6.70
C HIS A 45 -4.59 -17.71 5.38
N ASP A 46 -3.82 -17.76 4.30
CA ASP A 46 -4.30 -18.14 2.96
C ASP A 46 -4.29 -19.67 2.80
N ILE A 47 -5.47 -20.26 2.56
CA ILE A 47 -5.65 -21.69 2.32
C ILE A 47 -6.27 -21.85 0.93
N LEU A 48 -5.39 -22.01 -0.06
CA LEU A 48 -5.82 -22.14 -1.45
C LEU A 48 -6.64 -23.42 -1.68
N TYR A 49 -7.76 -23.28 -2.38
CA TYR A 49 -8.52 -24.41 -2.87
C TYR A 49 -7.70 -25.25 -3.86
N ASN A 50 -7.57 -26.55 -3.58
CA ASN A 50 -6.76 -27.49 -4.35
C ASN A 50 -7.58 -28.59 -5.04
N GLY A 51 -8.90 -28.46 -5.09
CA GLY A 51 -9.80 -29.45 -5.71
C GLY A 51 -10.51 -30.33 -4.67
N GLU A 52 -9.89 -30.52 -3.51
CA GLU A 52 -10.31 -31.53 -2.53
C GLU A 52 -10.66 -30.91 -1.17
N ASN A 53 -10.18 -29.70 -0.89
CA ASN A 53 -10.28 -29.03 0.42
C ASN A 53 -11.39 -27.97 0.50
N ALA A 54 -12.49 -28.10 -0.26
CA ALA A 54 -13.54 -27.05 -0.34
C ALA A 54 -14.11 -26.60 1.02
N LYS A 55 -14.11 -27.47 2.04
CA LYS A 55 -14.58 -27.13 3.40
C LYS A 55 -13.61 -26.24 4.18
N ASN A 56 -12.31 -26.29 3.85
CA ASN A 56 -11.24 -25.65 4.61
C ASN A 56 -10.60 -24.49 3.85
N ALA A 57 -10.77 -24.43 2.52
CA ALA A 57 -10.18 -23.38 1.70
C ALA A 57 -10.75 -22.00 2.04
N THR A 58 -9.87 -21.01 2.11
CA THR A 58 -10.20 -19.58 2.32
C THR A 58 -10.01 -18.75 1.05
N SER A 59 -9.38 -19.32 0.02
CA SER A 59 -9.14 -18.68 -1.25
C SER A 59 -9.27 -19.63 -2.44
N ALA A 60 -9.42 -19.06 -3.63
CA ALA A 60 -9.58 -19.82 -4.87
C ALA A 60 -9.02 -19.07 -6.09
N ILE A 61 -8.44 -19.83 -7.03
CA ILE A 61 -7.99 -19.28 -8.31
C ILE A 61 -9.21 -18.99 -9.19
N VAL A 62 -9.45 -17.72 -9.49
CA VAL A 62 -10.56 -17.27 -10.35
C VAL A 62 -10.11 -16.91 -11.77
N GLY A 63 -8.82 -16.59 -11.93
CA GLY A 63 -8.20 -16.28 -13.22
C GLY A 63 -6.94 -17.11 -13.42
N ALA A 64 -6.72 -17.56 -14.64
CA ALA A 64 -5.50 -18.25 -15.05
C ALA A 64 -5.27 -17.98 -16.55
N PRO A 65 -4.02 -18.02 -17.04
CA PRO A 65 -3.74 -18.04 -18.48
C PRO A 65 -4.42 -19.22 -19.16
N ALA A 66 -4.58 -19.17 -20.49
CA ALA A 66 -5.24 -20.22 -21.26
C ALA A 66 -4.60 -21.63 -21.10
N TRP A 67 -3.33 -21.68 -20.73
CA TRP A 67 -2.56 -22.91 -20.47
C TRP A 67 -2.51 -23.30 -18.98
N GLY A 68 -3.12 -22.52 -18.09
CA GLY A 68 -3.14 -22.74 -16.66
C GLY A 68 -4.39 -23.47 -16.17
N ASN A 69 -4.42 -23.79 -14.87
CA ASN A 69 -5.52 -24.43 -14.18
C ASN A 69 -6.07 -23.50 -13.06
N ARG A 70 -7.32 -23.71 -12.63
CA ARG A 70 -7.99 -22.97 -11.54
C ARG A 70 -8.01 -23.73 -10.20
N THR A 71 -7.35 -24.87 -10.15
CA THR A 71 -7.24 -25.74 -8.98
C THR A 71 -5.77 -25.98 -8.60
N ILE A 72 -4.87 -25.81 -9.56
CA ILE A 72 -3.42 -25.95 -9.39
C ILE A 72 -2.79 -24.67 -9.93
N LEU A 73 -1.90 -24.06 -9.14
CA LEU A 73 -1.15 -22.89 -9.60
C LEU A 73 -0.33 -23.25 -10.84
N ALA A 74 -0.33 -22.34 -11.80
CA ALA A 74 0.33 -22.51 -13.08
C ALA A 74 1.85 -22.63 -12.91
N GLY A 75 2.51 -23.26 -13.88
CA GLY A 75 3.97 -23.15 -14.02
C GLY A 75 4.41 -21.70 -14.30
N GLN A 76 5.72 -21.48 -14.47
CA GLN A 76 6.29 -20.15 -14.73
C GLN A 76 6.02 -19.15 -13.59
N ASN A 77 6.36 -19.53 -12.35
CA ASN A 77 6.16 -18.70 -11.16
C ASN A 77 4.69 -18.27 -10.96
N HIS A 78 3.74 -19.13 -11.36
CA HIS A 78 2.29 -18.92 -11.26
C HIS A 78 1.76 -17.73 -12.07
N PHE A 79 2.56 -17.22 -13.01
CA PHE A 79 2.23 -16.05 -13.81
C PHE A 79 0.80 -16.07 -14.35
N GLY A 80 0.06 -14.99 -14.08
CA GLY A 80 -1.31 -14.78 -14.53
C GLY A 80 -2.37 -15.54 -13.74
N ASN A 81 -2.01 -16.32 -12.71
CA ASN A 81 -3.01 -16.75 -11.74
C ASN A 81 -3.52 -15.54 -10.95
N VAL A 82 -4.85 -15.45 -10.83
CA VAL A 82 -5.56 -14.47 -10.01
C VAL A 82 -6.34 -15.24 -8.96
N VAL A 83 -6.12 -14.94 -7.69
CA VAL A 83 -6.72 -15.61 -6.54
C VAL A 83 -7.55 -14.61 -5.77
N VAL A 84 -8.81 -14.94 -5.48
CA VAL A 84 -9.63 -14.21 -4.50
C VAL A 84 -9.58 -14.92 -3.18
N PHE A 85 -9.56 -14.16 -2.08
CA PHE A 85 -9.41 -14.71 -0.74
C PHE A 85 -10.31 -13.99 0.27
N ASP A 86 -10.75 -14.75 1.26
CA ASP A 86 -11.42 -14.31 2.47
C ASP A 86 -10.73 -14.98 3.67
N ASP A 87 -9.57 -14.47 4.06
CA ASP A 87 -8.66 -15.13 4.99
C ASP A 87 -8.91 -14.69 6.44
N PRO A 88 -8.90 -15.61 7.42
CA PRO A 88 -8.91 -15.22 8.82
C PRO A 88 -7.60 -14.51 9.20
N ILE A 89 -7.68 -13.50 10.07
CA ILE A 89 -6.52 -12.87 10.71
C ILE A 89 -6.47 -13.17 12.21
N THR A 90 -5.31 -13.59 12.70
CA THR A 90 -5.07 -13.92 14.13
C THR A 90 -3.95 -13.05 14.72
N LEU A 91 -3.83 -13.04 16.05
CA LEU A 91 -2.78 -12.31 16.78
C LEU A 91 -1.45 -13.07 16.87
N ASP A 92 -1.46 -14.36 16.55
CA ASP A 92 -0.31 -15.25 16.52
C ASP A 92 -0.26 -16.06 15.21
N ASN A 93 0.83 -16.77 14.97
CA ASN A 93 1.02 -17.59 13.78
C ASN A 93 0.36 -18.98 13.90
N ASN A 94 -0.82 -19.07 14.50
CA ASN A 94 -1.59 -20.31 14.62
C ASN A 94 -2.95 -20.16 13.94
N LEU A 95 -3.17 -20.92 12.87
CA LEU A 95 -4.42 -20.91 12.10
C LEU A 95 -5.65 -21.28 12.95
N HIS A 96 -5.47 -22.04 14.03
CA HIS A 96 -6.56 -22.47 14.91
C HIS A 96 -6.88 -21.45 16.01
N SER A 97 -6.13 -20.35 16.12
CA SER A 97 -6.43 -19.28 17.07
C SER A 97 -7.70 -18.53 16.69
N ILE A 98 -8.32 -17.89 17.69
CA ILE A 98 -9.54 -17.10 17.49
C ILE A 98 -9.24 -15.95 16.52
N PRO A 99 -9.95 -15.84 15.38
CA PRO A 99 -9.74 -14.73 14.46
C PRO A 99 -10.18 -13.40 15.08
N VAL A 100 -9.38 -12.35 14.89
CA VAL A 100 -9.71 -10.97 15.27
C VAL A 100 -10.34 -10.18 14.13
N GLY A 101 -10.53 -10.81 12.98
CA GLY A 101 -11.10 -10.24 11.78
C GLY A 101 -10.81 -11.09 10.55
N ARG A 102 -10.94 -10.47 9.37
CA ARG A 102 -10.64 -11.09 8.07
C ARG A 102 -9.84 -10.17 7.15
N ALA A 103 -9.03 -10.75 6.27
CA ALA A 103 -8.43 -10.07 5.13
C ALA A 103 -9.18 -10.50 3.86
N GLN A 104 -9.77 -9.55 3.15
CA GLN A 104 -10.64 -9.84 2.00
C GLN A 104 -10.18 -9.07 0.77
N GLY A 105 -9.97 -9.79 -0.32
CA GLY A 105 -9.49 -9.20 -1.55
C GLY A 105 -8.99 -10.23 -2.54
N PHE A 106 -7.94 -9.87 -3.26
CA PHE A 106 -7.31 -10.73 -4.25
C PHE A 106 -5.82 -10.51 -4.35
N TYR A 107 -5.13 -11.49 -4.92
CA TYR A 107 -3.76 -11.36 -5.36
C TYR A 107 -3.57 -11.95 -6.74
N LEU A 108 -2.54 -11.47 -7.46
CA LEU A 108 -2.15 -12.02 -8.74
C LEU A 108 -0.64 -12.13 -8.86
N TYR A 109 -0.18 -13.15 -9.58
CA TYR A 109 1.23 -13.34 -9.89
C TYR A 109 1.57 -12.69 -11.23
N ASP A 110 2.47 -11.70 -11.23
CA ASP A 110 2.68 -10.77 -12.34
C ASP A 110 4.02 -10.95 -13.08
N ARG A 111 4.86 -11.89 -12.65
CA ARG A 111 6.17 -12.17 -13.25
C ARG A 111 6.35 -13.64 -13.61
N LYS A 112 7.12 -13.89 -14.67
CA LYS A 112 7.46 -15.24 -15.16
C LYS A 112 8.84 -15.70 -14.72
N ASP A 113 9.74 -14.77 -14.48
CA ASP A 113 11.16 -14.98 -14.24
C ASP A 113 11.50 -15.21 -12.77
N TYR A 114 10.71 -14.66 -11.84
CA TYR A 114 10.78 -14.95 -10.41
C TYR A 114 9.42 -14.76 -9.75
N PHE A 115 9.26 -15.28 -8.53
CA PHE A 115 8.00 -15.25 -7.80
C PHE A 115 7.73 -13.86 -7.20
N THR A 116 6.63 -13.24 -7.63
CA THR A 116 6.09 -11.98 -7.08
C THR A 116 4.58 -12.04 -7.08
N ALA A 117 3.97 -11.27 -6.16
CA ALA A 117 2.53 -11.10 -6.12
C ALA A 117 2.17 -9.63 -5.92
N TRP A 118 1.13 -9.18 -6.62
CA TRP A 118 0.43 -7.93 -6.34
C TRP A 118 -0.82 -8.24 -5.53
N LEU A 119 -1.01 -7.53 -4.41
CA LEU A 119 -2.12 -7.75 -3.50
C LEU A 119 -3.00 -6.49 -3.43
N GLY A 120 -4.32 -6.69 -3.53
CA GLY A 120 -5.32 -5.66 -3.29
C GLY A 120 -6.39 -6.19 -2.37
N PHE A 121 -6.47 -5.66 -1.15
CA PHE A 121 -7.37 -6.18 -0.12
C PHE A 121 -7.69 -5.15 0.96
N SER A 122 -8.64 -5.48 1.83
CA SER A 122 -8.98 -4.73 3.04
C SER A 122 -8.97 -5.65 4.25
N PHE A 123 -8.60 -5.09 5.41
CA PHE A 123 -8.79 -5.75 6.70
C PHE A 123 -10.16 -5.36 7.28
N PHE A 124 -10.93 -6.37 7.67
CA PHE A 124 -12.21 -6.24 8.35
C PHE A 124 -12.05 -6.75 9.78
N PHE A 125 -11.93 -5.84 10.74
CA PHE A 125 -11.83 -6.20 12.15
C PHE A 125 -13.23 -6.46 12.73
N GLN A 126 -13.43 -7.63 13.33
CA GLN A 126 -14.65 -7.93 14.07
C GLN A 126 -14.39 -7.69 15.55
N LEU A 127 -15.06 -6.67 16.08
CA LEU A 127 -15.09 -6.38 17.51
C LEU A 127 -16.02 -7.37 18.21
N TYR A 128 -15.66 -8.66 18.25
CA TYR A 128 -16.12 -9.45 19.38
C TYR A 128 -15.21 -9.08 20.53
N SER A 129 -15.81 -8.42 21.53
CA SER A 129 -15.17 -8.10 22.81
C SER A 129 -14.32 -9.29 23.25
N ALA A 130 -13.00 -9.13 23.16
CA ALA A 130 -12.09 -9.88 24.00
C ALA A 130 -12.50 -9.55 25.43
N GLN A 131 -13.42 -10.35 25.99
CA GLN A 131 -13.50 -10.51 27.43
C GLN A 131 -12.10 -10.92 27.85
N GLY A 132 -11.53 -10.10 28.74
CA GLY A 132 -10.19 -10.27 29.28
C GLY A 132 -10.05 -11.49 30.17
#